data_AF-A0A969IEV3-F1
#
_entry.id   AF-A0A969IEV3-F1
#
_cell.length_a   1.000
_cell.length_b   1.000
_cell.length_c   1.000
_cell.angle_alpha   90.00
_cell.angle_beta   90.00
_cell.angle_gamma   90.00
#
_symmetry.space_group_name_H-M   'P 1'
#
loop_
_entity.id
_entity.type
_entity.pdbx_description
1 polymer ?
#
loop_
_entity_poly.entity_id
_entity_poly.type
_entity_poly.pdbx_seq_one_letter_code
_entity_poly.pdbx_strand_id
1 'polypeptide(L)'
;MVYHDAPLQETSFGEKVGEQEMKIGKFIAGLIEDRSTLQMGIGAIPDAVLKSLYNHKDLGVHTEMFSDGLIDLFEKDIINNKYKHIHPNKTVTGFALGSKRLYDYVDDNPAFAFLDIDYVNDPHVIRRNPKVVAINSAIEVDITGQVCSDSISTYQYSGVGGQMDFMRGAAFV
;
A
#
# COMPACT_ATOMS: atom_id res chain seq x y z
N MET A 1 20.98 -23.60 12.42
CA MET A 1 20.41 -22.34 12.93
C MET A 1 21.57 -21.51 13.45
N VAL A 2 21.72 -20.28 12.98
CA VAL A 2 22.77 -19.35 13.44
C VAL A 2 22.04 -18.17 14.07
N TYR A 3 22.32 -17.90 15.35
CA TYR A 3 21.77 -16.74 16.03
C TYR A 3 22.65 -15.52 15.74
N HIS A 4 22.05 -14.42 15.32
CA HIS A 4 22.71 -13.14 15.14
C HIS A 4 21.71 -12.03 15.46
N ASP A 5 22.09 -11.17 16.40
CA ASP A 5 21.31 -9.99 16.78
C ASP A 5 21.90 -8.76 16.08
N ALA A 6 21.12 -8.17 15.18
CA ALA A 6 21.49 -6.99 14.43
C ALA A 6 20.22 -6.21 14.04
N PRO A 7 20.30 -4.88 13.90
CA PRO A 7 19.17 -4.09 13.43
C PRO A 7 18.74 -4.53 12.02
N LEU A 8 17.43 -4.54 11.79
CA LEU A 8 16.87 -4.70 10.44
C LEU A 8 17.26 -3.50 9.57
N GLN A 9 17.28 -3.69 8.26
CA GLN A 9 17.46 -2.57 7.34
C GLN A 9 16.27 -1.62 7.42
N GLU A 10 16.57 -0.33 7.55
CA GLU A 10 15.56 0.72 7.62
C GLU A 10 15.52 1.53 6.32
N THR A 11 14.34 2.02 5.95
CA THR A 11 14.18 2.94 4.83
C THR A 11 13.18 4.03 5.15
N SER A 12 13.51 5.27 4.77
CA SER A 12 12.64 6.45 4.91
C SER A 12 12.13 6.88 3.53
N PHE A 13 10.84 6.68 3.28
CA PHE A 13 10.19 7.05 2.00
C PHE A 13 9.63 8.47 2.01
N GLY A 14 9.21 8.97 3.18
CA GLY A 14 8.44 10.19 3.33
C GLY A 14 9.22 11.49 3.23
N GLU A 15 10.56 11.44 3.26
CA GLU A 15 11.44 12.61 3.16
C GLU A 15 11.42 13.27 1.77
N LYS A 16 10.95 12.56 0.75
CA LYS A 16 10.98 13.02 -0.65
C LYS A 16 9.66 13.63 -1.15
N VAL A 17 8.69 13.86 -0.27
CA VAL A 17 7.39 14.43 -0.66
C VAL A 17 7.52 15.91 -0.98
N GLY A 18 7.46 16.26 -2.27
CA GLY A 18 7.45 17.62 -2.77
C GLY A 18 6.04 18.15 -3.06
N GLU A 19 5.98 19.35 -3.65
CA GLU A 19 4.70 20.00 -4.00
C GLU A 19 3.94 19.24 -5.08
N GLN A 20 4.64 18.61 -6.03
CA GLN A 20 4.02 17.87 -7.12
C GLN A 20 3.37 16.59 -6.60
N GLU A 21 4.09 15.85 -5.74
CA GLU A 21 3.57 14.65 -5.09
C GLU A 21 2.37 14.99 -4.22
N MET A 22 2.41 16.11 -3.47
CA MET A 22 1.24 16.56 -2.70
C MET A 22 0.03 16.92 -3.56
N LYS A 23 0.22 17.47 -4.76
CA LYS A 23 -0.89 17.71 -5.70
C LYS A 23 -1.47 16.38 -6.16
N ILE A 24 -0.64 15.44 -6.59
CA ILE A 24 -1.05 14.09 -6.98
C ILE A 24 -1.79 13.39 -5.83
N GLY A 25 -1.23 13.44 -4.63
CA GLY A 25 -1.80 12.87 -3.42
C GLY A 25 -3.20 13.38 -3.10
N LYS A 26 -3.42 14.70 -3.22
CA LYS A 26 -4.74 15.32 -3.04
C LYS A 26 -5.74 14.91 -4.11
N PHE A 27 -5.31 14.81 -5.37
CA PHE A 27 -6.18 14.33 -6.44
C PHE A 27 -6.62 12.89 -6.21
N ILE A 28 -5.67 12.00 -5.89
CA ILE A 28 -5.97 10.58 -5.60
C ILE A 28 -6.85 10.46 -4.35
N ALA A 29 -6.57 11.22 -3.28
CA ALA A 29 -7.40 11.22 -2.08
C ALA A 29 -8.85 11.64 -2.38
N GLY A 30 -9.07 12.55 -3.33
CA GLY A 30 -10.43 12.91 -3.78
C GLY A 30 -11.19 11.82 -4.52
N LEU A 31 -10.51 10.75 -4.97
CA LEU A 31 -11.12 9.57 -5.60
C LEU A 31 -11.40 8.46 -4.57
N ILE A 32 -10.89 8.59 -3.35
CA ILE A 32 -11.04 7.58 -2.30
C ILE A 32 -12.30 7.91 -1.50
N GLU A 33 -13.17 6.92 -1.34
CA GLU A 33 -14.36 7.05 -0.50
C GLU A 33 -14.08 6.54 0.92
N ASP A 34 -14.88 6.99 1.88
CA ASP A 34 -14.95 6.33 3.19
C ASP A 34 -15.23 4.82 3.03
N ARG A 35 -14.61 4.03 3.92
CA ARG A 35 -14.67 2.56 3.93
C ARG A 35 -14.01 1.86 2.75
N SER A 36 -13.18 2.56 1.97
CA SER A 36 -12.37 1.94 0.92
C SER A 36 -11.31 1.00 1.52
N THR A 37 -10.99 -0.07 0.79
CA THR A 37 -9.87 -0.98 1.12
C THR A 37 -8.66 -0.63 0.27
N LEU A 38 -7.60 -0.15 0.91
CA LEU A 38 -6.45 0.40 0.21
C LEU A 38 -5.37 -0.67 -0.03
N GLN A 39 -4.83 -0.66 -1.25
CA GLN A 39 -3.48 -1.12 -1.55
C GLN A 39 -2.64 0.08 -2.02
N MET A 40 -1.40 0.13 -1.55
CA MET A 40 -0.45 1.13 -2.01
C MET A 40 0.98 0.63 -1.93
N GLY A 41 1.82 1.15 -2.82
CA GLY A 41 3.27 0.94 -2.78
C GLY A 41 3.98 1.92 -1.83
N ILE A 42 5.29 2.04 -2.03
CA ILE A 42 6.17 2.99 -1.34
C ILE A 42 6.58 4.16 -2.21
N GLY A 43 7.05 5.21 -1.55
CA GLY A 43 7.66 6.37 -2.16
C GLY A 43 6.85 7.63 -1.91
N ALA A 44 7.33 8.72 -2.49
CA ALA A 44 6.81 10.04 -2.20
C ALA A 44 5.33 10.22 -2.63
N ILE A 45 4.88 9.57 -3.70
CA ILE A 45 3.48 9.65 -4.15
C ILE A 45 2.53 8.92 -3.17
N PRO A 46 2.73 7.62 -2.84
CA PRO A 46 1.91 6.95 -1.81
C PRO A 46 1.88 7.70 -0.48
N ASP A 47 3.04 8.19 -0.01
CA ASP A 47 3.09 8.97 1.23
C ASP A 47 2.32 10.29 1.13
N ALA A 48 2.34 10.96 -0.03
CA ALA A 48 1.53 12.15 -0.26
C ALA A 48 0.01 11.85 -0.27
N VAL A 49 -0.39 10.68 -0.78
CA VAL A 49 -1.78 10.23 -0.68
C VAL A 49 -2.14 10.03 0.80
N LEU A 50 -1.33 9.27 1.55
CA LEU A 50 -1.55 9.02 2.98
C LEU A 50 -1.68 10.31 3.79
N LYS A 51 -0.80 11.29 3.55
CA LYS A 51 -0.86 12.64 4.14
C LYS A 51 -2.13 13.41 3.78
N SER A 52 -2.85 13.00 2.74
CA SER A 52 -4.09 13.62 2.26
C SER A 52 -5.35 12.86 2.70
N LEU A 53 -5.23 11.73 3.40
CA LEU A 53 -6.36 10.89 3.81
C LEU A 53 -7.00 11.29 5.15
N TYR A 54 -6.53 12.34 5.80
CA TYR A 54 -6.91 12.72 7.18
C TYR A 54 -8.39 13.04 7.41
N ASN A 55 -9.16 13.25 6.35
CA ASN A 55 -10.60 13.52 6.41
C ASN A 55 -11.48 12.29 6.12
N HIS A 56 -10.88 11.15 5.82
CA HIS A 56 -11.59 9.90 5.54
C HIS A 56 -11.84 9.12 6.82
N LYS A 57 -12.74 8.15 6.75
CA LYS A 57 -13.12 7.32 7.88
C LYS A 57 -13.23 5.86 7.50
N ASP A 58 -12.99 5.01 8.49
CA ASP A 58 -13.29 3.58 8.45
C ASP A 58 -12.58 2.82 7.31
N LEU A 59 -11.42 3.30 6.88
CA LEU A 59 -10.65 2.70 5.79
C LEU A 59 -10.11 1.32 6.20
N GLY A 60 -9.89 0.48 5.20
CA GLY A 60 -9.23 -0.82 5.33
C GLY A 60 -7.92 -0.89 4.55
N VAL A 61 -7.10 -1.89 4.85
CA VAL A 61 -5.82 -2.16 4.20
C VAL A 61 -5.72 -3.64 3.84
N HIS A 62 -5.53 -3.91 2.55
CA HIS A 62 -5.10 -5.18 2.00
C HIS A 62 -4.08 -4.83 0.93
N THR A 63 -2.80 -4.99 1.24
CA THR A 63 -1.70 -4.44 0.43
C THR A 63 -0.62 -5.50 0.24
N GLU A 64 0.19 -5.38 -0.81
CA GLU A 64 1.39 -6.21 -0.98
C GLU A 64 2.40 -5.94 0.15
N MET A 65 2.63 -4.65 0.42
CA MET A 65 3.62 -4.18 1.38
C MET A 65 3.05 -3.11 2.31
N PHE A 66 3.41 -3.20 3.59
CA PHE A 66 3.10 -2.22 4.62
C PHE A 66 4.29 -1.29 4.89
N SER A 67 4.02 0.01 5.07
CA SER A 67 5.02 1.08 5.28
C SER A 67 4.60 2.07 6.37
N ASP A 68 5.54 2.89 6.86
CA ASP A 68 5.37 3.77 8.03
C ASP A 68 4.18 4.73 7.92
N GLY A 69 3.90 5.26 6.73
CA GLY A 69 2.87 6.29 6.55
C GLY A 69 1.46 5.81 6.91
N LEU A 70 1.22 4.50 6.91
CA LEU A 70 -0.06 3.92 7.33
C LEU A 70 -0.26 3.99 8.84
N ILE A 71 0.81 3.95 9.64
CA ILE A 71 0.75 3.90 11.10
C ILE A 71 0.04 5.13 11.66
N ASP A 72 0.34 6.33 11.14
CA ASP A 72 -0.28 7.58 11.59
C ASP A 72 -1.80 7.59 11.38
N LEU A 73 -2.28 6.93 10.32
CA LEU A 73 -3.71 6.81 10.02
C LEU A 73 -4.39 5.76 10.90
N PHE A 74 -3.68 4.69 11.30
CA PHE A 74 -4.16 3.74 12.31
C PHE A 74 -4.28 4.38 13.68
N GLU A 75 -3.26 5.12 14.13
CA GLU A 75 -3.27 5.82 15.42
C GLU A 75 -4.41 6.85 15.55
N LYS A 76 -4.92 7.33 14.40
CA LYS A 76 -6.04 8.27 14.30
C LYS A 76 -7.40 7.62 14.06
N ASP A 77 -7.46 6.29 14.04
CA ASP A 77 -8.67 5.50 13.73
C ASP A 77 -9.30 5.83 12.35
N ILE A 78 -8.49 6.40 11.44
CA ILE A 78 -8.88 6.63 10.04
C ILE A 78 -8.87 5.31 9.29
N ILE A 79 -7.85 4.49 9.53
CA ILE A 79 -7.82 3.08 9.10
C ILE A 79 -8.12 2.21 10.32
N ASN A 80 -9.15 1.38 10.21
CA ASN A 80 -9.54 0.43 11.27
C ASN A 80 -9.94 -0.95 10.75
N ASN A 81 -9.95 -1.16 9.42
CA ASN A 81 -10.26 -2.45 8.78
C ASN A 81 -11.65 -3.01 9.08
N LYS A 82 -12.56 -2.24 9.71
CA LYS A 82 -13.85 -2.73 10.21
C LYS A 82 -14.79 -3.21 9.11
N TYR A 83 -14.74 -2.57 7.94
CA TYR A 83 -15.64 -2.84 6.82
C TYR A 83 -15.03 -3.74 5.74
N LYS A 84 -13.83 -4.28 5.98
CA LYS A 84 -13.31 -5.35 5.14
C LYS A 84 -14.19 -6.60 5.29
N HIS A 85 -14.48 -7.24 4.17
CA HIS A 85 -15.31 -8.45 4.16
C HIS A 85 -14.49 -9.69 4.51
N ILE A 86 -13.23 -9.73 4.08
CA ILE A 86 -12.26 -10.75 4.49
C ILE A 86 -11.24 -10.14 5.43
N HIS A 87 -10.84 -10.90 6.46
CA HIS A 87 -9.94 -10.42 7.50
C HIS A 87 -10.39 -9.08 8.14
N PRO A 88 -11.63 -8.98 8.62
CA PRO A 88 -12.12 -7.75 9.27
C PRO A 88 -11.26 -7.41 10.49
N ASN A 89 -11.08 -6.12 10.74
CA ASN A 89 -10.24 -5.58 11.81
C ASN A 89 -8.75 -5.93 11.71
N LYS A 90 -8.31 -6.50 10.57
CA LYS A 90 -6.91 -6.84 10.33
C LYS A 90 -6.37 -6.20 9.06
N THR A 91 -5.15 -5.67 9.17
CA THR A 91 -4.32 -5.29 8.03
C THR A 91 -3.73 -6.55 7.44
N VAL A 92 -3.98 -6.79 6.16
CA VAL A 92 -3.39 -7.93 5.43
C VAL A 92 -2.23 -7.40 4.60
N THR A 93 -1.06 -8.02 4.74
CA THR A 93 0.15 -7.69 3.97
C THR A 93 0.99 -8.91 3.68
N GLY A 94 1.80 -8.89 2.62
CA GLY A 94 2.77 -9.93 2.33
C GLY A 94 4.09 -9.70 3.08
N PHE A 95 4.55 -8.45 3.10
CA PHE A 95 5.76 -8.04 3.79
C PHE A 95 5.65 -6.59 4.29
N ALA A 96 6.67 -6.12 4.98
CA ALA A 96 6.76 -4.74 5.43
C ALA A 96 8.20 -4.23 5.32
N LEU A 97 8.33 -2.94 5.01
CA LEU A 97 9.61 -2.26 4.88
C LEU A 97 9.44 -0.81 5.31
N GLY A 98 10.30 -0.37 6.21
CA GLY A 98 10.13 0.94 6.82
C GLY A 98 11.22 1.28 7.83
N SER A 99 10.89 2.14 8.78
CA SER A 99 11.77 2.44 9.90
C SER A 99 11.63 1.41 11.03
N LYS A 100 12.49 1.52 12.05
CA LYS A 100 12.33 0.77 13.30
C LYS A 100 10.94 0.96 13.93
N ARG A 101 10.33 2.15 13.82
CA ARG A 101 8.96 2.40 14.30
C ARG A 101 7.98 1.41 13.69
N LEU A 102 8.10 1.13 12.40
CA LEU A 102 7.25 0.16 11.73
C LEU A 102 7.46 -1.25 12.27
N TYR A 103 8.71 -1.68 12.43
CA TYR A 103 9.02 -3.01 12.91
C TYR A 103 8.52 -3.22 14.35
N ASP A 104 8.76 -2.25 15.22
CA ASP A 104 8.25 -2.25 16.60
C ASP A 104 6.71 -2.21 16.64
N TYR A 105 6.05 -1.56 15.67
CA TYR A 105 4.58 -1.44 15.62
C TYR A 105 3.87 -2.73 15.21
N VAL A 106 4.49 -3.53 14.32
CA VAL A 106 3.91 -4.79 13.82
C VAL A 106 4.29 -5.99 14.69
N ASP A 107 5.34 -5.88 15.50
CA ASP A 107 5.79 -6.96 16.39
C ASP A 107 4.69 -7.36 17.39
N ASP A 108 4.39 -8.66 17.42
CA ASP A 108 3.30 -9.29 18.18
C ASP A 108 1.93 -8.56 18.13
N ASN A 109 1.66 -7.85 17.03
CA ASN A 109 0.43 -7.06 16.91
C ASN A 109 -0.70 -7.87 16.23
N PRO A 110 -1.77 -8.26 16.96
CA PRO A 110 -2.83 -9.11 16.41
C PRO A 110 -3.70 -8.43 15.35
N ALA A 111 -3.58 -7.11 15.21
CA ALA A 111 -4.22 -6.34 14.14
C ALA A 111 -3.57 -6.55 12.77
N PHE A 112 -2.42 -7.23 12.70
CA PHE A 112 -1.72 -7.53 11.45
C PHE A 112 -1.82 -9.02 11.10
N ALA A 113 -1.93 -9.30 9.81
CA ALA A 113 -1.85 -10.63 9.23
C ALA A 113 -0.85 -10.60 8.07
N PHE A 114 0.37 -11.06 8.35
CA PHE A 114 1.37 -11.33 7.32
C PHE A 114 1.05 -12.69 6.69
N LEU A 115 0.62 -12.69 5.45
CA LEU A 115 0.18 -13.88 4.72
C LEU A 115 1.05 -14.11 3.48
N ASP A 116 0.98 -15.33 2.94
CA ASP A 116 1.69 -15.69 1.72
C ASP A 116 1.31 -14.75 0.55
N ILE A 117 2.29 -14.38 -0.27
CA ILE A 117 2.09 -13.47 -1.40
C ILE A 117 1.10 -14.05 -2.41
N ASP A 118 1.08 -15.38 -2.56
CA ASP A 118 0.11 -16.08 -3.40
C ASP A 118 -1.34 -15.87 -2.94
N TYR A 119 -1.57 -15.58 -1.65
CA TYR A 119 -2.89 -15.22 -1.13
C TYR A 119 -3.13 -13.71 -1.19
N VAL A 120 -2.14 -12.91 -0.79
CA VAL A 120 -2.26 -11.45 -0.71
C VAL A 120 -2.49 -10.85 -2.10
N ASN A 121 -1.76 -11.34 -3.10
CA ASN A 121 -1.79 -10.82 -4.46
C ASN A 121 -2.80 -11.57 -5.35
N ASP A 122 -3.51 -12.61 -4.89
CA ASP A 122 -4.52 -13.26 -5.74
C ASP A 122 -5.68 -12.29 -6.04
N PRO A 123 -5.95 -11.94 -7.31
CA PRO A 123 -7.06 -11.07 -7.68
C PRO A 123 -8.43 -11.58 -7.20
N HIS A 124 -8.60 -12.91 -7.09
CA HIS A 124 -9.81 -13.53 -6.56
C HIS A 124 -9.98 -13.31 -5.05
N VAL A 125 -8.88 -13.14 -4.32
CA VAL A 125 -8.89 -12.76 -2.90
C VAL A 125 -9.13 -11.27 -2.77
N ILE A 126 -8.37 -10.44 -3.49
CA ILE A 126 -8.42 -8.98 -3.43
C ILE A 126 -9.86 -8.48 -3.65
N ARG A 127 -10.52 -8.97 -4.72
CA ARG A 127 -11.88 -8.54 -5.09
C ARG A 127 -12.97 -8.88 -4.07
N ARG A 128 -12.67 -9.69 -3.04
CA ARG A 128 -13.65 -10.06 -2.01
C ARG A 128 -13.90 -8.92 -1.03
N ASN A 129 -12.98 -7.97 -0.91
CA ASN A 129 -13.19 -6.75 -0.14
C ASN A 129 -13.93 -5.71 -0.99
N PRO A 130 -14.86 -4.93 -0.42
CA PRO A 130 -15.55 -3.87 -1.14
C PRO A 130 -14.63 -2.65 -1.35
N LYS A 131 -14.91 -1.87 -2.40
CA LYS A 131 -14.26 -0.57 -2.68
C LYS A 131 -12.73 -0.65 -2.61
N VAL A 132 -12.15 -1.63 -3.30
CA VAL A 132 -10.69 -1.74 -3.36
C VAL A 132 -10.14 -0.57 -4.18
N VAL A 133 -9.17 0.15 -3.61
CA VAL A 133 -8.43 1.20 -4.30
C VAL A 133 -6.97 0.79 -4.36
N ALA A 134 -6.50 0.46 -5.56
CA ALA A 134 -5.11 0.09 -5.85
C ALA A 134 -4.34 1.32 -6.37
N ILE A 135 -3.27 1.71 -5.67
CA ILE A 135 -2.48 2.90 -5.99
C ILE A 135 -1.06 2.46 -6.33
N ASN A 136 -0.68 2.64 -7.59
CA ASN A 136 0.62 2.24 -8.11
C ASN A 136 1.24 3.37 -8.95
N SER A 137 2.57 3.43 -8.97
CA SER A 137 3.33 4.37 -9.78
C SER A 137 3.69 3.78 -11.13
N ALA A 138 3.91 4.64 -12.12
CA ALA A 138 4.42 4.27 -13.43
C ALA A 138 5.63 5.15 -13.79
N ILE A 139 6.49 4.63 -14.66
CA ILE A 139 7.60 5.40 -15.24
C ILE A 139 7.08 6.18 -16.45
N GLU A 140 6.36 5.50 -17.35
CA GLU A 140 5.84 6.09 -18.59
C GLU A 140 4.41 5.60 -18.87
N VAL A 141 3.60 6.48 -19.45
CA VAL A 141 2.27 6.16 -19.98
C VAL A 141 2.16 6.74 -21.38
N ASP A 142 1.82 5.91 -22.37
CA ASP A 142 1.62 6.39 -23.73
C ASP A 142 0.19 6.93 -23.97
N ILE A 143 -0.02 7.57 -25.11
CA ILE A 143 -1.33 8.16 -25.46
C ILE A 143 -2.44 7.13 -25.70
N THR A 144 -2.11 5.84 -25.79
CA THR A 144 -3.08 4.75 -25.91
C THR A 144 -3.45 4.16 -24.54
N GLY A 145 -2.75 4.58 -23.47
CA GLY A 145 -2.97 4.12 -22.11
C GLY A 145 -2.11 2.91 -21.73
N GLN A 146 -1.10 2.53 -22.52
CA GLN A 146 -0.14 1.53 -22.09
C GLN A 146 0.76 2.10 -21.01
N VAL A 147 1.02 1.31 -19.97
CA VAL A 147 1.76 1.72 -18.78
C VAL A 147 3.05 0.90 -18.69
N CYS A 148 4.20 1.57 -18.60
CA CYS A 148 5.49 0.97 -18.27
C CYS A 148 5.90 1.38 -16.85
N SER A 149 6.21 0.39 -16.00
CA SER A 149 6.60 0.63 -14.59
C SER A 149 7.90 -0.07 -14.17
N ASP A 150 8.47 -0.93 -15.01
CA ASP A 150 9.59 -1.80 -14.64
C ASP A 150 10.88 -1.56 -15.44
N SER A 151 10.80 -0.83 -16.56
CA SER A 151 11.93 -0.61 -17.46
C SER A 151 11.97 0.81 -18.02
N ILE A 152 13.18 1.25 -18.39
CA ILE A 152 13.42 2.49 -19.13
C ILE A 152 14.04 2.09 -20.46
N SER A 153 13.24 2.07 -21.52
CA SER A 153 13.65 1.46 -22.79
C SER A 153 14.11 0.00 -22.56
N THR A 154 15.31 -0.37 -22.97
CA THR A 154 15.88 -1.71 -22.77
C THR A 154 16.53 -1.93 -21.41
N TYR A 155 16.57 -0.90 -20.55
CA TYR A 155 17.17 -0.99 -19.22
C TYR A 155 16.15 -1.49 -18.21
N GLN A 156 16.39 -2.67 -17.62
CA GLN A 156 15.59 -3.18 -16.52
C GLN A 156 15.82 -2.31 -15.29
N TYR A 157 14.80 -1.59 -14.86
CA TYR A 157 14.86 -0.71 -13.71
C TYR A 157 14.42 -1.43 -12.42
N SER A 158 13.33 -2.20 -12.50
CA SER A 158 12.76 -2.97 -11.40
C SER A 158 12.17 -4.30 -11.90
N GLY A 159 10.88 -4.56 -11.67
CA GLY A 159 10.17 -5.76 -12.12
C GLY A 159 8.65 -5.57 -12.03
N VAL A 160 7.89 -6.50 -12.61
CA VAL A 160 6.42 -6.41 -12.70
C VAL A 160 5.75 -6.31 -11.32
N GLY A 161 6.27 -7.04 -10.32
CA GLY A 161 5.68 -7.09 -8.97
C GLY A 161 4.21 -7.53 -8.97
N GLY A 162 3.46 -7.16 -7.93
CA GLY A 162 2.01 -7.41 -7.85
C GLY A 162 1.12 -6.30 -8.43
N GLN A 163 1.69 -5.31 -9.12
CA GLN A 163 0.91 -4.16 -9.62
C GLN A 163 -0.28 -4.63 -10.46
N MET A 164 -0.05 -5.52 -11.43
CA MET A 164 -1.13 -5.98 -12.31
C MET A 164 -2.20 -6.76 -11.55
N ASP A 165 -1.82 -7.49 -10.51
CA ASP A 165 -2.74 -8.30 -9.72
C ASP A 165 -3.71 -7.42 -8.94
N PHE A 166 -3.20 -6.38 -8.28
CA PHE A 166 -4.04 -5.39 -7.59
C PHE A 166 -4.90 -4.56 -8.53
N MET A 167 -4.38 -4.18 -9.70
CA MET A 167 -5.19 -3.49 -10.71
C MET A 167 -6.35 -4.35 -11.20
N ARG A 168 -6.13 -5.66 -11.43
CA ARG A 168 -7.20 -6.60 -11.79
C ARG A 168 -8.18 -6.84 -10.65
N GLY A 169 -7.66 -7.06 -9.44
CA GLY A 169 -8.47 -7.28 -8.25
C GLY A 169 -9.41 -6.10 -7.96
N ALA A 170 -8.91 -4.86 -8.12
CA ALA A 170 -9.69 -3.64 -7.93
C ALA A 170 -10.70 -3.36 -9.05
N ALA A 171 -10.44 -3.80 -10.29
CA ALA A 171 -11.35 -3.60 -11.41
C ALA A 171 -12.62 -4.47 -11.37
N PHE A 172 -12.62 -5.54 -10.56
CA PHE A 172 -13.71 -6.52 -10.49
C PHE A 172 -14.56 -6.42 -9.21
N VAL A 173 -14.55 -5.26 -8.55
CA VAL A 173 -15.23 -5.00 -7.26
C VAL A 173 -16.48 -4.15 -7.43
#